data_AF-A0A2T4XZS7-F1
#
_entry.id   AF-A0A2T4XZS7-F1
#
_cell.length_a   1.000
_cell.length_b   1.000
_cell.length_c   1.000
_cell.angle_alpha   90.00
_cell.angle_beta   90.00
_cell.angle_gamma   90.00
#
_symmetry.space_group_name_H-M   'P 1'
#
loop_
_entity.id
_entity.type
_entity.pdbx_description
1 polymer ?
#
loop_
_entity_poly.entity_id
_entity_poly.type
_entity_poly.pdbx_seq_one_letter_code
_entity_poly.pdbx_strand_id
1 'polypeptide(L)'
;MKNIVIVALLAAGLAGCAQEQAPKEDSRLKEAYSACINTAEGSPEKIEACQSVLNVLKKEKAHEQFATQENVRVMDYQACIQARKTGNDQEVAKRCDQIWKEIRSNNSK
;
A
#
# COMPACT_ATOMS: atom_id res chain seq x y z
N MET A 1 64.30 -7.03 19.55
CA MET A 1 63.97 -5.98 20.53
C MET A 1 63.16 -4.92 19.81
N LYS A 2 61.82 -4.96 19.94
CA LYS A 2 60.99 -4.00 20.71
C LYS A 2 60.99 -2.64 20.00
N ASN A 3 59.96 -2.27 19.24
CA ASN A 3 58.67 -1.80 19.77
C ASN A 3 57.51 -2.06 18.79
N ILE A 4 56.49 -2.76 19.28
CA ILE A 4 55.16 -2.88 18.68
C ILE A 4 54.40 -1.60 19.04
N VAL A 5 54.00 -0.80 18.05
CA VAL A 5 53.02 0.26 18.25
C VAL A 5 51.71 -0.23 17.63
N ILE A 6 50.90 -0.87 18.47
CA ILE A 6 49.48 -1.12 18.21
C ILE A 6 48.78 0.24 18.32
N VAL A 7 48.40 0.81 17.19
CA VAL A 7 47.40 1.89 17.17
C VAL A 7 46.05 1.20 17.00
N ALA A 8 45.41 0.91 18.12
CA ALA A 8 44.01 0.50 18.17
C ALA A 8 43.14 1.71 17.81
N LEU A 9 42.79 1.84 16.52
CA LEU A 9 41.70 2.70 16.10
C LEU A 9 40.38 1.96 16.38
N LEU A 10 39.95 2.00 17.64
CA LEU A 10 38.54 1.86 17.97
C LEU A 10 37.85 3.16 17.51
N ALA A 11 37.63 3.29 16.21
CA ALA A 11 36.61 4.20 15.71
C ALA A 11 35.28 3.63 16.21
N ALA A 12 34.80 4.24 17.29
CA ALA A 12 33.52 3.97 17.88
C ALA A 12 32.48 3.90 16.75
N GLY A 13 31.84 2.74 16.62
CA GLY A 13 30.68 2.54 15.78
C GLY A 13 29.53 3.40 16.32
N LEU A 14 29.52 4.68 15.98
CA LEU A 14 28.28 5.41 15.82
C LEU A 14 27.77 5.06 14.42
N ALA A 15 27.33 3.81 14.28
CA ALA A 15 26.22 3.49 13.39
C ALA A 15 24.98 4.22 13.96
N GLY A 16 25.02 5.55 13.93
CA GLY A 16 23.85 6.38 14.16
C GLY A 16 22.93 6.08 13.00
N CYS A 17 21.94 5.21 13.26
CA CYS A 17 20.80 4.84 12.43
C CYS A 17 20.81 5.42 11.01
N ALA A 18 21.75 4.99 10.16
CA ALA A 18 21.49 4.92 8.74
C ALA A 18 20.53 3.75 8.58
N GLN A 19 19.28 3.99 8.97
CA GLN A 19 18.18 3.09 8.66
C GLN A 19 18.09 3.07 7.13
N GLU A 20 18.74 2.09 6.51
CA GLU A 20 18.30 1.51 5.23
C GLU A 20 16.92 0.85 5.44
N GLN A 21 15.97 1.59 6.04
CA GLN A 21 14.60 1.13 6.28
C GLN A 21 13.70 1.38 5.08
N ALA A 22 14.10 2.23 4.14
CA ALA A 22 13.30 2.55 2.96
C ALA A 22 12.73 1.28 2.29
N PRO A 23 13.50 0.24 1.91
CA PRO A 23 12.91 -0.89 1.18
C PRO A 23 11.93 -1.75 2.00
N LYS A 24 12.13 -1.84 3.33
CA LYS A 24 11.34 -2.68 4.23
C LYS A 24 10.07 -1.99 4.73
N GLU A 25 10.09 -0.67 4.92
CA GLU A 25 8.88 0.09 5.28
C GLU A 25 7.98 0.30 4.07
N ASP A 26 8.57 0.59 2.91
CA ASP A 26 7.91 0.72 1.60
C ASP A 26 7.07 -0.53 1.27
N SER A 27 7.67 -1.73 1.40
CA SER A 27 6.98 -3.01 1.17
C SER A 27 5.84 -3.26 2.17
N ARG A 28 6.02 -2.90 3.45
CA ARG A 28 4.99 -3.05 4.48
C ARG A 28 3.78 -2.15 4.25
N LEU A 29 3.97 -0.93 3.77
CA LEU A 29 2.86 -0.03 3.45
C LEU A 29 2.01 -0.56 2.30
N LYS A 30 2.66 -1.12 1.27
CA LYS A 30 1.95 -1.77 0.17
C LYS A 30 1.17 -3.01 0.66
N GLU A 31 1.79 -3.85 1.48
CA GLU A 31 1.13 -5.02 2.10
C GLU A 31 -0.06 -4.61 2.99
N ALA A 32 0.09 -3.54 3.79
CA ALA A 32 -0.98 -3.01 4.62
C ALA A 32 -2.16 -2.51 3.77
N TYR A 33 -1.88 -1.82 2.67
CA TYR A 33 -2.91 -1.45 1.70
C TYR A 33 -3.60 -2.68 1.11
N SER A 34 -2.84 -3.66 0.62
CA SER A 34 -3.39 -4.89 0.02
C SER A 34 -4.23 -5.68 1.02
N ALA A 35 -3.81 -5.80 2.27
CA ALA A 35 -4.58 -6.43 3.33
C ALA A 35 -5.87 -5.66 3.62
N CYS A 36 -5.79 -4.33 3.72
CA CYS A 36 -6.96 -3.48 3.92
C CYS A 36 -7.98 -3.67 2.78
N ILE A 37 -7.54 -3.46 1.54
CA ILE A 37 -8.46 -3.43 0.40
C ILE A 37 -9.10 -4.79 0.16
N ASN A 38 -8.41 -5.91 0.40
CA ASN A 38 -8.99 -7.26 0.25
C ASN A 38 -10.15 -7.57 1.23
N THR A 39 -10.36 -6.74 2.27
CA THR A 39 -11.42 -6.92 3.29
C THR A 39 -12.55 -5.88 3.19
N ALA A 40 -12.47 -4.98 2.21
CA ALA A 40 -13.34 -3.82 2.06
C ALA A 40 -14.56 -4.05 1.14
N GLU A 41 -14.88 -5.31 0.80
CA GLU A 41 -15.94 -5.66 -0.15
C GLU A 41 -17.27 -5.02 0.24
N GLY A 42 -17.86 -4.26 -0.68
CA GLY A 42 -19.18 -3.65 -0.52
C GLY A 42 -19.27 -2.56 0.56
N SER A 43 -18.16 -2.15 1.19
CA SER A 43 -18.17 -1.20 2.30
C SER A 43 -17.45 0.10 1.92
N PRO A 44 -18.19 1.19 1.61
CA PRO A 44 -17.60 2.49 1.32
C PRO A 44 -16.68 2.99 2.43
N GLU A 45 -17.06 2.79 3.70
CA GLU A 45 -16.26 3.21 4.85
C GLU A 45 -14.92 2.48 4.93
N LYS A 46 -14.90 1.15 4.73
CA LYS A 46 -13.65 0.40 4.70
C LYS A 46 -12.78 0.81 3.52
N ILE A 47 -13.37 1.08 2.36
CA ILE A 47 -12.65 1.53 1.19
C ILE A 47 -12.01 2.91 1.44
N GLU A 48 -12.75 3.84 2.05
CA GLU A 48 -12.23 5.15 2.44
C GLU A 48 -11.07 5.04 3.44
N ALA A 49 -11.16 4.11 4.40
CA ALA A 49 -10.04 3.84 5.29
C ALA A 49 -8.79 3.34 4.53
N CYS A 50 -8.94 2.42 3.57
CA CYS A 50 -7.81 1.95 2.75
C CYS A 50 -7.23 3.04 1.85
N GLN A 51 -8.06 3.99 1.41
CA GLN A 51 -7.62 5.15 0.62
C GLN A 51 -6.61 6.02 1.40
N SER A 52 -6.71 6.09 2.73
CA SER A 52 -5.73 6.82 3.55
C SER A 52 -4.32 6.23 3.43
N VAL A 53 -4.19 4.90 3.42
CA VAL A 53 -2.92 4.19 3.21
C VAL A 53 -2.40 4.43 1.79
N LEU A 54 -3.30 4.40 0.81
CA LEU A 54 -2.96 4.65 -0.59
C LEU A 54 -2.44 6.07 -0.83
N ASN A 55 -3.00 7.05 -0.12
CA ASN A 55 -2.55 8.44 -0.16
C ASN A 55 -1.14 8.62 0.43
N VAL A 56 -0.74 7.77 1.38
CA VAL A 56 0.65 7.74 1.88
C VAL A 56 1.57 7.15 0.81
N LEU A 57 1.21 5.98 0.26
CA LEU A 57 1.98 5.34 -0.82
C LEU A 57 2.18 6.25 -2.03
N LYS A 58 1.19 7.08 -2.37
CA LYS A 58 1.29 8.03 -3.49
C LYS A 58 2.36 9.11 -3.29
N LYS A 59 2.73 9.44 -2.05
CA LYS A 59 3.78 10.43 -1.75
C LYS A 59 5.19 9.90 -1.99
N GLU A 60 5.33 8.58 -2.04
CA GLU A 60 6.60 7.91 -2.27
C GLU A 60 6.75 7.59 -3.76
N LYS A 61 7.82 8.13 -4.37
CA LYS A 61 8.08 7.95 -5.81
C LYS A 61 8.20 6.47 -6.21
N ALA A 62 8.65 5.62 -5.30
CA ALA A 62 8.73 4.16 -5.50
C ALA A 62 7.36 3.49 -5.66
N HIS A 63 6.28 4.13 -5.21
CA HIS A 63 4.94 3.57 -5.17
C HIS A 63 3.90 4.40 -5.91
N GLU A 64 4.26 5.57 -6.44
CA GLU A 64 3.36 6.48 -7.15
C GLU A 64 2.57 5.78 -8.27
N GLN A 65 3.22 4.95 -9.08
CA GLN A 65 2.56 4.22 -10.17
C GLN A 65 1.52 3.22 -9.62
N PHE A 66 1.90 2.42 -8.62
CA PHE A 66 1.00 1.49 -7.95
C PHE A 66 -0.19 2.23 -7.34
N ALA A 67 0.09 3.27 -6.54
CA ALA A 67 -0.92 4.04 -5.83
C ALA A 67 -1.89 4.74 -6.78
N THR A 68 -1.40 5.29 -7.90
CA THR A 68 -2.25 5.91 -8.91
C THR A 68 -3.17 4.89 -9.59
N GLN A 69 -2.66 3.72 -9.95
CA GLN A 69 -3.45 2.68 -10.60
C GLN A 69 -4.50 2.08 -9.66
N GLU A 70 -4.14 1.81 -8.40
CA GLU A 70 -5.08 1.36 -7.37
C GLU A 70 -6.15 2.42 -7.08
N ASN A 71 -5.77 3.71 -7.05
CA ASN A 71 -6.72 4.80 -6.77
C ASN A 71 -7.83 4.85 -7.82
N VAL A 72 -7.49 4.70 -9.10
CA VAL A 72 -8.50 4.66 -10.18
C VAL A 72 -9.47 3.50 -9.96
N ARG A 73 -8.97 2.29 -9.71
CA ARG A 73 -9.81 1.10 -9.50
C ARG A 73 -10.69 1.21 -8.26
N VAL A 74 -10.15 1.74 -7.17
CA VAL A 74 -10.90 1.98 -5.93
C VAL A 74 -12.01 3.01 -6.14
N MET A 75 -11.73 4.11 -6.84
CA MET A 75 -12.74 5.12 -7.17
C MET A 75 -13.86 4.54 -8.05
N ASP A 76 -13.53 3.71 -9.04
CA ASP A 76 -14.52 3.01 -9.86
C ASP A 76 -15.42 2.10 -9.02
N TYR A 77 -14.83 1.40 -8.04
CA TYR A 77 -15.58 0.53 -7.14
C TYR A 77 -16.49 1.32 -6.18
N GLN A 78 -16.01 2.44 -5.63
CA GLN A 78 -16.82 3.34 -4.79
C GLN A 78 -18.03 3.88 -5.56
N ALA A 79 -17.81 4.39 -6.79
CA ALA A 79 -18.88 4.87 -7.65
C ALA A 79 -19.88 3.75 -7.95
N CYS A 80 -19.41 2.53 -8.17
CA CYS A 80 -20.25 1.36 -8.42
C CYS A 80 -21.12 1.00 -7.20
N ILE A 81 -20.53 0.92 -5.99
CA ILE A 81 -21.28 0.66 -4.76
C ILE A 81 -22.31 1.77 -4.51
N GLN A 82 -21.96 3.03 -4.77
CA GLN A 82 -22.90 4.14 -4.63
C GLN A 82 -24.07 4.00 -5.61
N ALA A 83 -23.83 3.63 -6.86
CA ALA A 83 -24.88 3.37 -7.85
C ALA A 83 -25.83 2.24 -7.39
N ARG A 84 -25.30 1.18 -6.79
CA ARG A 84 -26.12 0.10 -6.19
C ARG A 84 -27.01 0.58 -5.05
N LYS A 85 -26.56 1.56 -4.26
CA LYS A 85 -27.42 2.15 -3.20
C LYS A 85 -28.60 2.93 -3.78
N THR A 86 -28.45 3.49 -4.98
CA THR A 86 -29.48 4.29 -5.64
C THR A 86 -30.44 3.49 -6.53
N GLY A 87 -30.17 2.21 -6.79
CA GLY A 87 -31.02 1.34 -7.60
C GLY A 87 -30.62 -0.13 -7.54
N ASN A 88 -31.61 -1.03 -7.56
CA ASN A 88 -31.42 -2.47 -7.47
C ASN A 88 -31.23 -3.12 -8.85
N ASP A 89 -30.17 -2.71 -9.56
CA ASP A 89 -29.84 -3.22 -10.89
C ASP A 89 -28.83 -4.38 -10.81
N GLN A 90 -29.26 -5.56 -11.24
CA GLN A 90 -28.43 -6.77 -11.27
C GLN A 90 -27.21 -6.62 -12.19
N GLU A 91 -27.30 -5.82 -13.25
CA GLU A 91 -26.18 -5.53 -14.15
C GLU A 91 -25.15 -4.64 -13.46
N VAL A 92 -25.59 -3.65 -12.69
CA VAL A 92 -24.69 -2.84 -11.84
C VAL A 92 -24.01 -3.73 -10.81
N ALA A 93 -24.72 -4.67 -10.18
CA ALA A 93 -24.12 -5.62 -9.25
C ALA A 93 -22.99 -6.44 -9.90
N LYS A 94 -23.23 -7.03 -11.09
CA LYS A 94 -22.20 -7.79 -11.83
C LYS A 94 -20.98 -6.93 -12.16
N ARG A 95 -21.20 -5.67 -12.56
CA ARG A 95 -20.09 -4.73 -12.83
C ARG A 95 -19.28 -4.45 -11.58
N CYS A 96 -19.92 -4.22 -10.44
CA CYS A 96 -19.20 -3.99 -9.18
C CYS A 96 -18.39 -5.24 -8.77
N ASP A 97 -18.95 -6.43 -8.94
CA ASP A 97 -18.26 -7.69 -8.62
C ASP A 97 -17.05 -7.90 -9.54
N GLN A 98 -17.13 -7.48 -10.81
CA GLN A 98 -16.00 -7.53 -11.73
C GLN A 98 -14.88 -6.57 -11.33
N ILE A 99 -15.21 -5.32 -11.02
CA ILE A 99 -14.24 -4.33 -10.52
C ILE A 99 -13.57 -4.86 -9.23
N TRP A 100 -14.37 -5.44 -8.33
CA TRP A 100 -13.85 -6.03 -7.09
C TRP A 100 -12.85 -7.18 -7.35
N LYS A 101 -13.18 -8.09 -8.27
CA LYS A 101 -12.26 -9.17 -8.66
C LYS A 101 -10.94 -8.64 -9.20
N GLU A 102 -10.98 -7.58 -10.00
CA GLU A 102 -9.78 -6.93 -10.54
C GLU A 102 -8.93 -6.29 -9.44
N ILE A 103 -9.55 -5.59 -8.49
CA ILE A 103 -8.85 -5.06 -7.31
C ILE A 103 -8.16 -6.18 -6.54
N ARG A 104 -8.90 -7.25 -6.19
CA ARG A 104 -8.34 -8.37 -5.43
C ARG A 104 -7.24 -9.11 -6.18
N SER A 105 -7.40 -9.38 -7.46
CA SER A 105 -6.40 -10.07 -8.28
C SER A 105 -5.06 -9.33 -8.29
N ASN A 106 -5.09 -7.99 -8.28
CA ASN A 106 -3.90 -7.17 -8.24
C ASN A 106 -3.29 -7.01 -6.83
N ASN A 107 -4.08 -7.23 -5.78
CA ASN A 107 -3.68 -7.13 -4.38
C ASN A 107 -3.53 -8.49 -3.66
N SER A 108 -3.56 -9.60 -4.41
CA SER A 108 -3.38 -10.96 -3.87
C SER A 108 -2.01 -11.57 -4.22
N LYS A 109 -1.05 -10.75 -4.64
CA LYS A 109 0.28 -11.17 -5.11
C LYS A 109 1.37 -10.75 -4.15
#